data_AF-A0A8X8DLD7-F1
#
_entry.id   AF-A0A8X8DLD7-F1
#
_cell.length_a   1.000
_cell.length_b   1.000
_cell.length_c   1.000
_cell.angle_alpha   90.00
_cell.angle_beta   90.00
_cell.angle_gamma   90.00
#
_symmetry.space_group_name_H-M   'P 1'
#
loop_
_entity.id
_entity.type
_entity.pdbx_description
1 polymer ?
#
loop_
_entity_poly.entity_id
_entity_poly.type
_entity_poly.pdbx_seq_one_letter_code
_entity_poly.pdbx_strand_id
1 'polypeptide(L)'
;MRQNVEYDFDLMVMQVVIDLHKETSEAFSRFEISSPQAKGRLHRDITLILGCIRSLPSGSSSESGTLNWGQLDEFFLQRFGSEAG
;
A
#
# COMPACT_ATOMS: atom_id res chain seq x y z
N MET A 1 20.14 -25.94 2.85
CA MET A 1 20.09 -25.33 1.51
C MET A 1 18.68 -24.96 1.03
N ARG A 2 17.59 -25.66 1.43
CA ARG A 2 16.23 -25.36 0.91
C ARG A 2 15.54 -24.15 1.58
N GLN A 3 15.88 -23.79 2.83
CA GLN A 3 15.24 -22.68 3.55
C GLN A 3 15.72 -21.27 3.16
N ASN A 4 16.87 -21.15 2.48
CA ASN A 4 17.37 -19.83 2.09
C ASN A 4 16.52 -19.20 0.97
N VAL A 5 15.95 -20.02 0.08
CA VAL A 5 15.16 -19.53 -1.07
C VAL A 5 13.81 -18.98 -0.64
N GLU A 6 13.15 -19.64 0.32
CA GLU A 6 11.87 -19.18 0.87
C GLU A 6 12.03 -17.89 1.67
N TYR A 7 13.11 -17.80 2.45
CA TYR A 7 13.47 -16.57 3.15
C TYR A 7 13.80 -15.41 2.20
N ASP A 8 14.58 -15.66 1.14
CA ASP A 8 14.90 -14.65 0.13
C ASP A 8 13.65 -14.20 -0.65
N PHE A 9 12.71 -15.12 -0.91
CA PHE A 9 11.42 -14.79 -1.52
C PHE A 9 10.57 -13.90 -0.61
N ASP A 10 10.47 -14.23 0.68
CA ASP A 10 9.71 -13.43 1.64
C ASP A 10 10.28 -12.02 1.76
N LEU A 11 11.61 -11.87 1.82
CA LEU A 11 12.28 -10.57 1.80
C LEU A 11 11.98 -9.79 0.52
N MET A 12 11.98 -10.47 -0.64
CA MET A 12 11.63 -9.85 -1.91
C MET A 12 10.18 -9.35 -1.91
N VAL A 13 9.24 -10.14 -1.39
CA VAL A 13 7.82 -9.73 -1.27
C VAL A 13 7.69 -8.52 -0.36
N MET A 14 8.38 -8.50 0.78
CA MET A 14 8.38 -7.34 1.69
C MET A 14 8.92 -6.09 1.01
N GLN A 15 10.01 -6.21 0.24
CA GLN A 15 10.57 -5.08 -0.50
C GLN A 15 9.58 -4.55 -1.56
N VAL A 16 8.92 -5.45 -2.30
CA VAL A 16 7.90 -5.07 -3.28
C VAL A 16 6.74 -4.33 -2.62
N VAL A 17 6.29 -4.75 -1.43
CA VAL A 17 5.26 -4.04 -0.66
C VAL A 17 5.72 -2.61 -0.32
N ILE A 18 6.94 -2.46 0.21
CA ILE A 18 7.53 -1.17 0.56
C ILE A 18 7.59 -0.25 -0.67
N ASP A 19 8.13 -0.76 -1.78
CA ASP A 19 8.28 0.01 -3.01
C ASP A 19 6.91 0.40 -3.59
N LEU A 20 5.92 -0.49 -3.55
CA LEU A 20 4.59 -0.21 -4.05
C LEU A 20 3.90 0.91 -3.25
N HIS A 21 4.03 0.93 -1.92
CA HIS A 21 3.54 2.04 -1.10
C HIS A 21 4.23 3.36 -1.46
N LYS A 22 5.57 3.34 -1.56
CA LYS A 22 6.38 4.52 -1.83
C LYS A 22 6.06 5.11 -3.20
N GLU A 23 6.22 4.33 -4.26
CA GLU A 23 6.07 4.80 -5.64
C GLU A 23 4.63 5.25 -5.93
N THR A 24 3.62 4.55 -5.39
CA THR A 24 2.22 4.92 -5.59
C THR A 24 1.88 6.24 -4.89
N SER A 25 2.31 6.41 -3.64
CA SER A 25 2.05 7.64 -2.90
C SER A 25 2.78 8.84 -3.50
N GLU A 26 4.04 8.66 -3.94
CA GLU A 26 4.80 9.68 -4.66
C GLU A 26 4.12 10.07 -5.97
N ALA A 27 3.65 9.11 -6.76
CA ALA A 27 2.94 9.37 -8.00
C ALA A 27 1.66 10.21 -7.76
N PHE A 28 0.83 9.81 -6.79
CA PHE A 28 -0.41 10.52 -6.51
C PHE A 28 -0.21 11.86 -5.80
N SER A 29 0.90 12.08 -5.09
CA SER A 29 1.23 13.37 -4.49
C SER A 29 1.36 14.49 -5.54
N ARG A 30 1.77 14.13 -6.77
CA ARG A 30 1.98 15.06 -7.89
C ARG A 30 0.68 15.45 -8.58
N PHE A 31 -0.46 14.81 -8.25
CA PHE A 31 -1.74 15.14 -8.85
C PHE A 31 -2.38 16.35 -8.17
N GLU A 32 -2.53 17.43 -8.93
CA GLU A 32 -3.39 18.55 -8.57
C GLU A 32 -4.85 18.16 -8.82
N ILE A 33 -5.57 17.83 -7.76
CA ILE A 33 -6.98 17.48 -7.83
C ILE A 33 -7.83 18.69 -7.47
N SER A 34 -8.39 19.32 -8.50
CA SER A 34 -9.20 20.52 -8.37
C SER A 34 -10.72 20.27 -8.40
N SER A 35 -11.17 19.08 -8.83
CA SER A 35 -12.60 18.76 -8.92
C SER A 35 -13.05 17.64 -7.96
N PRO A 36 -14.28 17.71 -7.42
CA PRO A 36 -14.83 16.64 -6.58
C PRO A 36 -14.89 15.28 -7.28
N GLN A 37 -15.20 15.25 -8.59
CA GLN A 37 -15.24 14.01 -9.35
C GLN A 37 -13.85 13.36 -9.46
N ALA A 38 -12.80 14.16 -9.69
CA ALA A 38 -11.43 13.65 -9.70
C ALA A 38 -10.99 13.17 -8.31
N LYS A 39 -11.39 13.86 -7.24
CA LYS A 39 -11.15 13.44 -5.86
C LYS A 39 -11.80 12.08 -5.55
N GLY A 40 -13.05 11.89 -5.96
CA GLY A 40 -13.77 10.63 -5.79
C GLY A 40 -13.14 9.47 -6.57
N ARG A 41 -12.67 9.71 -7.80
CA ARG A 41 -11.92 8.70 -8.57
C ARG A 41 -10.61 8.32 -7.88
N LEU A 42 -9.81 9.32 -7.47
CA LEU A 42 -8.55 9.05 -6.78
C LEU A 42 -8.76 8.24 -5.49
N HIS A 43 -9.77 8.60 -4.69
CA HIS A 43 -10.09 7.85 -3.48
C HIS A 43 -10.37 6.38 -3.78
N ARG A 44 -11.22 6.10 -4.78
CA ARG A 44 -11.54 4.74 -5.20
C ARG A 44 -10.31 3.99 -5.71
N ASP A 45 -9.50 4.63 -6.54
CA ASP A 45 -8.31 4.02 -7.13
C ASP A 45 -7.29 3.62 -6.05
N ILE A 46 -7.02 4.51 -5.09
CA ILE A 46 -6.12 4.19 -3.96
C ILE A 46 -6.71 3.10 -3.07
N THR A 47 -8.02 3.11 -2.82
CA THR A 47 -8.68 2.06 -2.02
C THR A 47 -8.49 0.69 -2.66
N LEU A 48 -8.64 0.58 -3.99
CA LEU A 48 -8.41 -0.66 -4.73
C LEU A 48 -6.94 -1.10 -4.66
N ILE A 49 -6.00 -0.17 -4.86
CA ILE A 49 -4.57 -0.47 -4.78
C ILE A 49 -4.18 -0.97 -3.38
N LEU A 50 -4.65 -0.31 -2.32
CA LEU A 50 -4.44 -0.76 -0.94
C LEU A 50 -5.05 -2.14 -0.70
N GLY A 51 -6.21 -2.44 -1.29
CA GLY A 51 -6.77 -3.79 -1.28
C GLY A 51 -5.85 -4.83 -1.92
N CYS A 52 -5.23 -4.50 -3.05
CA CYS A 52 -4.24 -5.36 -3.70
C CYS A 52 -2.99 -5.55 -2.82
N ILE A 53 -2.45 -4.49 -2.23
CA ILE A 53 -1.26 -4.57 -1.35
C ILE A 53 -1.52 -5.48 -0.14
N ARG A 54 -2.69 -5.33 0.50
CA ARG A 54 -3.10 -6.14 1.64
C ARG A 54 -3.33 -7.61 1.28
N SER A 55 -3.56 -7.92 0.01
CA SER A 55 -3.70 -9.30 -0.48
C SER A 55 -2.36 -9.99 -0.75
N LEU A 56 -1.25 -9.25 -0.76
CA LEU A 56 0.08 -9.82 -0.91
C LEU A 56 0.48 -10.63 0.34
N PRO A 57 1.30 -11.67 0.20
CA PRO A 57 1.81 -12.42 1.34
C PRO A 57 2.53 -11.48 2.32
N SER A 58 2.07 -11.42 3.55
CA SER A 58 2.86 -10.92 4.67
C SER A 58 3.80 -12.06 5.07
N GLY A 59 5.12 -11.88 4.85
CA GLY A 59 6.13 -12.94 5.03
C GLY A 59 6.03 -13.71 6.36
N SER A 60 6.67 -14.88 6.45
CA SER A 60 6.44 -15.90 7.48
C SER A 60 6.65 -15.46 8.95
N SER A 61 7.14 -14.26 9.22
CA SER A 61 7.30 -13.68 10.56
C SER A 61 6.08 -12.88 11.05
N SER A 62 4.91 -13.05 10.43
CA SER A 62 3.68 -12.31 10.71
C SER A 62 3.02 -12.69 12.06
N GLU A 63 3.79 -12.76 13.15
CA GLU A 63 3.24 -12.81 14.51
C GLU A 63 2.57 -11.49 14.92
N SER A 64 2.82 -10.40 14.20
CA SER A 64 2.07 -9.14 14.36
C SER A 64 1.23 -8.89 13.11
N GLY A 65 -0.09 -8.89 13.24
CA GLY A 65 -1.09 -8.69 12.17
C GLY A 65 -1.07 -7.31 11.49
N THR A 66 0.10 -6.79 11.14
CA THR A 66 0.26 -5.58 10.32
C THR A 66 0.14 -5.99 8.85
N LEU A 67 -1.08 -5.89 8.32
CA LEU A 67 -1.55 -6.36 7.00
C LEU A 67 -0.89 -5.65 5.79
N ASN A 68 0.44 -5.54 5.71
CA ASN A 68 1.14 -4.75 4.69
C ASN A 68 0.67 -3.28 4.71
N TRP A 69 0.86 -2.61 5.84
CA TRP A 69 0.60 -1.17 5.99
C TRP A 69 1.85 -0.37 5.65
N GLY A 70 1.68 0.83 5.10
CA GLY A 70 2.81 1.69 4.77
C GLY A 70 2.43 3.10 4.34
N GLN A 71 3.37 3.77 3.66
CA GLN A 71 3.28 5.18 3.29
C GLN A 71 2.02 5.55 2.50
N LEU A 72 1.47 4.62 1.69
CA LEU A 72 0.23 4.87 0.97
C LEU A 72 -0.99 4.98 1.90
N ASP A 73 -1.03 4.25 3.02
CA ASP A 73 -2.08 4.36 4.03
C ASP A 73 -2.03 5.73 4.71
N GLU A 74 -0.83 6.20 5.07
CA GLU A 74 -0.61 7.53 5.65
C GLU A 74 -1.03 8.63 4.68
N PHE A 75 -0.61 8.52 3.41
CA PHE A 75 -1.01 9.44 2.36
C PHE A 75 -2.54 9.47 2.18
N PHE A 76 -3.18 8.31 2.17
CA PHE A 76 -4.63 8.20 2.02
C PHE A 76 -5.35 8.88 3.18
N LEU A 77 -4.93 8.60 4.42
CA LEU A 77 -5.48 9.22 5.63
C LEU A 77 -5.28 10.73 5.64
N GLN A 78 -4.10 11.24 5.27
CA GLN A 78 -3.81 12.67 5.21
C GLN A 78 -4.65 13.39 4.14
N ARG A 79 -4.89 12.73 3.00
CA ARG A 79 -5.58 13.34 1.85
C ARG A 79 -7.10 13.31 1.97
N PHE A 80 -7.66 12.27 2.59
CA PHE A 80 -9.11 12.05 2.64
C PHE A 80 -9.70 12.05 4.05
N GLY A 81 -8.87 11.99 5.10
CA GLY A 81 -9.30 11.94 6.49
C GLY A 81 -9.74 10.55 6.94
N SER A 82 -10.21 10.45 8.18
CA SER A 82 -10.81 9.23 8.74
C SER A 82 -12.22 8.94 8.18
N GLU A 83 -12.74 9.81 7.31
CA GLU A 83 -14.06 9.66 6.70
C GLU A 83 -14.02 8.66 5.53
N ALA A 84 -13.66 7.43 5.85
CA ALA A 84 -14.13 6.25 5.17
C ALA A 84 -14.90 5.46 6.23
N GLY A 85 -16.18 5.82 6.41
CA GLY A 85 -17.14 4.97 7.11
C GLY A 85 -17.37 3.67 6.37
#